data_AF-A0A6G0V088-F1
#
_entry.id   AF-A0A6G0V088-F1
#
_cell.length_a   1.000
_cell.length_b   1.000
_cell.length_c   1.000
_cell.angle_alpha   90.00
_cell.angle_beta   90.00
_cell.angle_gamma   90.00
#
_symmetry.space_group_name_H-M   'P 1'
#
loop_
_entity.id
_entity.type
_entity.pdbx_description
1 polymer ?
#
loop_
_entity_poly.entity_id
_entity_poly.type
_entity_poly.pdbx_seq_one_letter_code
_entity_poly.pdbx_strand_id
1 'polypeptide(L)'
;MELYSQHLSGCSSVASEISLKLSSKIGEMSPKAEEFTKSGKAQKILSAIGIDSVSSSLMTLPITEMAETIHQACLKNELQFQCAYGFIQDKDKISAHIMTMIENDGNIKMMFESECKRPEFTPSTYACIGDNTEQWVKDCGVSIGAYNNTRTNINIRMGTTYADVMMMIEELMGKANTESELVKLMGESSDLMATTLQELSKLESFKCRSYYQMERCLLKSVNKVCGFDSVHALETILRVGYLRRERGDDLHMQFLESEIPPTKACAKTFNS
;
A
#
# COMPACT_ATOMS: atom_id res chain seq x y z
N MET A 1 -30.65 -1.79 12.12
CA MET A 1 -29.20 -1.71 12.43
C MET A 1 -28.71 -2.87 13.32
N GLU A 2 -29.46 -3.32 14.33
CA GLU A 2 -29.05 -4.47 15.17
C GLU A 2 -28.90 -5.80 14.40
N LEU A 3 -29.80 -6.12 13.46
CA LEU A 3 -29.68 -7.32 12.61
C LEU A 3 -28.48 -7.28 11.64
N TYR A 4 -28.13 -6.08 11.16
CA TYR A 4 -26.91 -5.85 10.37
C TYR A 4 -25.66 -6.08 11.21
N SER A 5 -25.65 -5.51 12.42
CA SER A 5 -24.57 -5.66 13.39
C SER A 5 -24.41 -7.11 13.86
N GLN A 6 -25.51 -7.83 14.09
CA GLN A 6 -25.48 -9.25 14.46
C GLN A 6 -25.00 -10.15 13.31
N HIS A 7 -25.49 -9.94 12.08
CA HIS A 7 -25.04 -10.70 10.90
C HIS A 7 -23.56 -10.43 10.59
N LEU A 8 -23.13 -9.17 10.63
CA LEU A 8 -21.73 -8.81 10.54
C LEU A 8 -20.92 -9.37 11.71
N SER A 9 -21.45 -9.44 12.93
CA SER A 9 -20.73 -9.98 14.09
C SER A 9 -20.50 -11.50 14.01
N GLY A 10 -21.46 -12.25 13.45
CA GLY A 10 -21.32 -13.69 13.21
C GLY A 10 -20.36 -14.01 12.06
N CYS A 11 -20.30 -13.13 11.06
CA CYS A 11 -19.29 -13.19 10.01
C CYS A 11 -17.91 -12.68 10.48
N SER A 12 -17.90 -11.67 11.35
CA SER A 12 -16.69 -11.08 11.89
C SER A 12 -16.06 -11.98 12.93
N SER A 13 -16.76 -12.88 13.60
CA SER A 13 -16.14 -13.82 14.54
C SER A 13 -15.24 -14.81 13.81
N VAL A 14 -15.71 -15.43 12.72
CA VAL A 14 -14.91 -16.32 11.87
C VAL A 14 -13.77 -15.54 11.19
N ALA A 15 -14.07 -14.36 10.62
CA ALA A 15 -13.05 -13.51 10.02
C ALA A 15 -12.05 -12.96 11.06
N SER A 16 -12.46 -12.75 12.31
CA SER A 16 -11.62 -12.30 13.43
C SER A 16 -10.74 -13.43 13.93
N GLU A 17 -11.23 -14.67 14.01
CA GLU A 17 -10.40 -15.84 14.34
C GLU A 17 -9.31 -16.07 13.29
N ILE A 18 -9.66 -15.97 12.00
CA ILE A 18 -8.66 -16.05 10.91
C ILE A 18 -7.72 -14.85 10.98
N SER A 19 -8.23 -13.65 11.27
CA SER A 19 -7.39 -12.45 11.42
C SER A 19 -6.44 -12.56 12.60
N LEU A 20 -6.86 -13.10 13.75
CA LEU A 20 -6.01 -13.30 14.92
C LEU A 20 -4.90 -14.32 14.61
N LYS A 21 -5.19 -15.39 13.87
CA LYS A 21 -4.17 -16.34 13.39
C LYS A 21 -3.21 -15.70 12.39
N LEU A 22 -3.71 -14.88 11.48
CA LEU A 22 -2.87 -14.14 10.52
C LEU A 22 -1.99 -13.13 11.25
N SER A 23 -2.58 -12.35 12.17
CA SER A 23 -1.90 -11.34 12.97
C SER A 23 -0.97 -11.92 14.02
N SER A 24 -1.20 -13.12 14.55
CA SER A 24 -0.21 -13.79 15.40
C SER A 24 0.97 -14.27 14.57
N LYS A 25 0.75 -14.86 13.39
CA LYS A 25 1.85 -15.30 12.51
C LYS A 25 2.65 -14.14 11.90
N ILE A 26 1.97 -13.05 11.50
CA ILE A 26 2.59 -11.87 10.91
C ILE A 26 3.12 -10.92 12.00
N GLY A 27 2.39 -10.78 13.12
CA GLY A 27 2.67 -9.83 14.20
C GLY A 27 3.62 -10.35 15.29
N GLU A 28 3.77 -11.67 15.49
CA GLU A 28 4.87 -12.20 16.32
C GLU A 28 6.26 -11.91 15.73
N MET A 29 6.33 -11.49 14.45
CA MET A 29 7.57 -11.21 13.72
C MET A 29 7.85 -9.71 13.50
N SER A 30 7.21 -8.79 14.25
CA SER A 30 7.55 -7.36 14.22
C SER A 30 7.53 -6.72 15.62
N PRO A 31 8.56 -5.95 16.04
CA PRO A 31 10.00 -6.21 16.02
C PRO A 31 10.45 -6.68 17.42
N LYS A 32 10.66 -7.99 17.62
CA LYS A 32 11.49 -8.47 18.74
C LYS A 32 12.90 -8.70 18.22
N ALA A 33 13.77 -7.73 18.52
CA ALA A 33 15.22 -7.74 18.30
C ALA A 33 15.68 -8.13 16.89
N GLU A 34 16.27 -7.17 16.18
CA GLU A 34 17.03 -7.39 14.94
C GLU A 34 18.18 -8.39 15.15
N GLU A 35 17.89 -9.70 15.11
CA GLU A 35 18.91 -10.70 14.88
C GLU A 35 19.32 -10.65 13.41
N PHE A 36 20.63 -10.68 13.15
CA PHE A 36 21.28 -10.69 11.84
C PHE A 36 20.98 -11.99 11.05
N THR A 37 19.71 -12.33 10.86
CA THR A 37 19.28 -13.47 10.05
C THR A 37 19.20 -13.07 8.57
N LYS A 38 19.33 -14.06 7.67
CA LYS A 38 19.13 -13.87 6.23
C LYS A 38 17.75 -13.25 5.92
N SER A 39 16.72 -13.64 6.68
CA SER A 39 15.35 -13.12 6.58
C SER A 39 15.28 -11.63 6.91
N GLY A 40 15.94 -11.17 7.99
CA GLY A 40 15.96 -9.76 8.35
C GLY A 40 16.63 -8.85 7.32
N LYS A 41 17.68 -9.33 6.62
CA LYS A 41 18.30 -8.57 5.52
C LYS A 41 17.38 -8.45 4.31
N ALA A 42 16.74 -9.54 3.92
CA ALA A 42 15.79 -9.54 2.81
C ALA A 42 14.62 -8.59 3.07
N GLN A 43 14.02 -8.65 4.26
CA GLN A 43 12.93 -7.75 4.66
C GLN A 43 13.31 -6.27 4.60
N LYS A 44 14.52 -5.91 5.06
CA LYS A 44 15.02 -4.53 4.99
C LYS A 44 15.14 -4.03 3.54
N ILE A 45 15.58 -4.89 2.64
CA ILE A 45 15.69 -4.55 1.21
C ILE A 45 14.30 -4.43 0.57
N LEU A 46 13.41 -5.38 0.83
CA LEU A 46 12.02 -5.35 0.33
C LEU A 46 11.30 -4.07 0.80
N SER A 47 11.51 -3.68 2.06
CA SER A 47 11.00 -2.41 2.60
C SER A 47 11.62 -1.19 1.91
N ALA A 48 12.93 -1.22 1.63
CA ALA A 48 13.65 -0.13 0.97
C ALA A 48 13.19 0.12 -0.47
N ILE A 49 12.66 -0.90 -1.16
CA ILE A 49 12.09 -0.76 -2.51
C ILE A 49 10.61 -0.37 -2.51
N GLY A 50 9.98 -0.24 -1.34
CA GLY A 50 8.58 0.20 -1.24
C GLY A 50 7.55 -0.88 -0.95
N ILE A 51 7.98 -2.13 -0.68
CA ILE A 51 7.07 -3.19 -0.23
C ILE A 51 6.70 -2.94 1.23
N ASP A 52 5.44 -3.13 1.58
CA ASP A 52 4.97 -3.00 2.96
C ASP A 52 5.53 -4.11 3.87
N SER A 53 5.42 -3.93 5.18
CA SER A 53 5.99 -4.85 6.16
C SER A 53 5.32 -6.24 6.14
N VAL A 54 4.03 -6.32 5.82
CA VAL A 54 3.29 -7.59 5.76
C VAL A 54 3.78 -8.40 4.57
N SER A 55 3.80 -7.82 3.39
CA SER A 55 4.26 -8.47 2.16
C SER A 55 5.75 -8.81 2.24
N SER A 56 6.57 -7.91 2.80
CA SER A 56 8.00 -8.17 3.03
C SER A 56 8.21 -9.37 3.95
N SER A 57 7.39 -9.51 5.00
CA SER A 57 7.47 -10.63 5.93
C SER A 57 6.99 -11.92 5.28
N LEU A 58 5.85 -11.88 4.57
CA LEU A 58 5.30 -13.03 3.85
C LEU A 58 6.32 -13.63 2.88
N MET A 59 7.01 -12.79 2.09
CA MET A 59 8.00 -13.23 1.09
C MET A 59 9.24 -13.87 1.71
N THR A 60 9.48 -13.72 3.01
CA THR A 60 10.63 -14.30 3.72
C THR A 60 10.25 -15.43 4.69
N LEU A 61 8.98 -15.86 4.69
CA LEU A 61 8.53 -17.05 5.40
C LEU A 61 9.00 -18.33 4.70
N PRO A 62 9.15 -19.44 5.45
CA PRO A 62 9.25 -20.77 4.86
C PRO A 62 8.09 -21.04 3.91
N ILE A 63 8.34 -21.74 2.80
CA ILE A 63 7.36 -22.01 1.73
C ILE A 63 6.04 -22.60 2.29
N THR A 64 6.12 -23.51 3.24
CA THR A 64 4.93 -24.14 3.86
C THR A 64 4.07 -23.13 4.61
N GLU A 65 4.69 -22.22 5.35
CA GLU A 65 3.99 -21.18 6.11
C GLU A 65 3.44 -20.08 5.19
N MET A 66 4.18 -19.74 4.14
CA MET A 66 3.76 -18.80 3.11
C MET A 66 2.50 -19.28 2.39
N ALA A 67 2.47 -20.56 1.98
CA ALA A 67 1.31 -21.16 1.34
C ALA A 67 0.08 -21.20 2.26
N GLU A 68 0.28 -21.56 3.53
CA GLU A 68 -0.81 -21.58 4.52
C GLU A 68 -1.37 -20.17 4.77
N THR A 69 -0.49 -19.17 4.89
CA THR A 69 -0.88 -17.77 5.14
C THR A 69 -1.72 -17.22 4.00
N ILE A 70 -1.31 -17.43 2.75
CA ILE A 70 -2.09 -17.04 1.57
C ILE A 70 -3.43 -17.76 1.52
N HIS A 71 -3.45 -19.07 1.77
CA HIS A 71 -4.69 -19.84 1.77
C HIS A 71 -5.70 -19.27 2.80
N GLN A 72 -5.23 -18.93 4.01
CA GLN A 72 -6.05 -18.32 5.04
C GLN A 72 -6.53 -16.91 4.65
N ALA A 73 -5.68 -16.10 4.02
CA ALA A 73 -6.05 -14.78 3.53
C ALA A 73 -7.13 -14.85 2.44
N CYS A 74 -6.99 -15.78 1.49
CA CYS A 74 -7.98 -16.03 0.44
C CYS A 74 -9.33 -16.46 1.02
N LEU A 75 -9.33 -17.43 1.95
CA LEU A 75 -10.55 -17.90 2.61
C LEU A 75 -11.22 -16.78 3.40
N LYS A 76 -10.45 -15.97 4.12
CA LYS A 76 -10.99 -14.81 4.85
C LYS A 76 -11.70 -13.84 3.92
N ASN A 77 -11.07 -13.50 2.80
CA ASN A 77 -11.66 -12.57 1.83
C ASN A 77 -12.94 -13.15 1.20
N GLU A 78 -12.92 -14.43 0.81
CA GLU A 78 -14.12 -15.10 0.30
C GLU A 78 -15.29 -15.03 1.31
N LEU A 79 -15.04 -15.35 2.57
CA LEU A 79 -16.04 -15.26 3.63
C LEU A 79 -16.55 -13.83 3.82
N GLN A 80 -15.66 -12.84 3.81
CA GLN A 80 -16.04 -11.44 3.93
C GLN A 80 -16.97 -10.99 2.78
N PHE A 81 -16.70 -11.39 1.54
CA PHE A 81 -17.56 -11.05 0.41
C PHE A 81 -18.89 -11.80 0.42
N GLN A 82 -18.90 -13.07 0.80
CA GLN A 82 -20.15 -13.82 0.97
C GLN A 82 -21.04 -13.19 2.05
N CYS A 83 -20.44 -12.71 3.14
CA CYS A 83 -21.14 -12.00 4.20
C CYS A 83 -21.66 -10.62 3.75
N ALA A 84 -20.84 -9.84 3.03
CA ALA A 84 -21.29 -8.60 2.43
C ALA A 84 -22.47 -8.84 1.47
N TYR A 85 -22.41 -9.92 0.68
CA TYR A 85 -23.49 -10.31 -0.23
C TYR A 85 -24.77 -10.71 0.50
N GLY A 86 -24.66 -11.50 1.58
CA GLY A 86 -25.81 -11.89 2.39
C GLY A 86 -26.61 -10.71 2.94
N PHE A 87 -25.94 -9.58 3.22
CA PHE A 87 -26.57 -8.37 3.73
C PHE A 87 -26.99 -7.37 2.64
N ILE A 88 -26.07 -6.98 1.76
CA ILE A 88 -26.33 -5.93 0.76
C ILE A 88 -27.25 -6.48 -0.34
N GLN A 89 -27.16 -7.79 -0.63
CA GLN A 89 -27.88 -8.48 -1.70
C GLN A 89 -27.74 -7.82 -3.09
N ASP A 90 -26.69 -7.02 -3.25
CA ASP A 90 -26.40 -6.26 -4.47
C ASP A 90 -25.00 -6.66 -4.95
N LYS A 91 -24.98 -7.61 -5.90
CA LYS A 91 -23.74 -8.15 -6.46
C LYS A 91 -22.93 -7.08 -7.18
N ASP A 92 -23.60 -6.12 -7.82
CA ASP A 92 -22.96 -5.11 -8.65
C ASP A 92 -22.21 -4.11 -7.78
N LYS A 93 -22.81 -3.66 -6.66
CA LYS A 93 -22.11 -2.81 -5.68
C LYS A 93 -20.90 -3.47 -5.05
N ILE A 94 -21.02 -4.76 -4.69
CA ILE A 94 -19.90 -5.52 -4.12
C ILE A 94 -18.79 -5.70 -5.16
N SER A 95 -19.16 -6.03 -6.40
CA SER A 95 -18.18 -6.19 -7.49
C SER A 95 -17.48 -4.87 -7.79
N ALA A 96 -18.21 -3.75 -7.83
CA ALA A 96 -17.63 -2.42 -8.02
C ALA A 96 -16.63 -2.08 -6.91
N HIS A 97 -16.97 -2.35 -5.65
CA HIS A 97 -16.07 -2.14 -4.52
C HIS A 97 -14.79 -3.00 -4.63
N ILE A 98 -14.91 -4.27 -5.02
CA ILE A 98 -13.75 -5.14 -5.26
C ILE A 98 -12.86 -4.57 -6.36
N MET A 99 -13.45 -4.12 -7.48
CA MET A 99 -12.69 -3.52 -8.57
C MET A 99 -11.96 -2.25 -8.12
N THR A 100 -12.60 -1.40 -7.33
CA THR A 100 -11.95 -0.24 -6.73
C THR A 100 -10.77 -0.64 -5.84
N MET A 101 -10.88 -1.71 -5.06
CA MET A 101 -9.75 -2.19 -4.25
C MET A 101 -8.60 -2.73 -5.13
N ILE A 102 -8.91 -3.50 -6.17
CA ILE A 102 -7.94 -4.04 -7.13
C ILE A 102 -7.19 -2.92 -7.86
N GLU A 103 -7.85 -1.82 -8.19
CA GLU A 103 -7.24 -0.66 -8.86
C GLU A 103 -6.34 0.17 -7.93
N ASN A 104 -6.59 0.12 -6.61
CA ASN A 104 -5.94 0.98 -5.62
C ASN A 104 -4.96 0.26 -4.69
N ASP A 105 -4.82 -1.06 -4.79
CA ASP A 105 -3.90 -1.85 -3.97
C ASP A 105 -3.33 -3.04 -4.74
N GLY A 106 -2.03 -2.99 -5.01
CA GLY A 106 -1.32 -4.05 -5.72
C GLY A 106 -1.29 -5.40 -4.99
N ASN A 107 -1.30 -5.43 -3.66
CA ASN A 107 -1.37 -6.69 -2.91
C ASN A 107 -2.75 -7.32 -3.07
N ILE A 108 -3.83 -6.51 -3.00
CA ILE A 108 -5.18 -6.99 -3.25
C ILE A 108 -5.30 -7.49 -4.69
N LYS A 109 -4.79 -6.74 -5.66
CA LYS A 109 -4.76 -7.17 -7.07
C LYS A 109 -4.06 -8.51 -7.25
N MET A 110 -2.85 -8.68 -6.69
CA MET A 110 -2.12 -9.94 -6.75
C MET A 110 -2.89 -11.10 -6.12
N MET A 111 -3.54 -10.83 -4.99
CA MET A 111 -4.36 -11.82 -4.29
C MET A 111 -5.49 -12.36 -5.16
N PHE A 112 -6.24 -11.46 -5.81
CA PHE A 112 -7.36 -11.84 -6.69
C PHE A 112 -6.94 -12.38 -8.06
N GLU A 113 -5.86 -11.86 -8.64
CA GLU A 113 -5.43 -12.22 -9.99
C GLU A 113 -4.54 -13.46 -10.01
N SER A 114 -3.82 -13.73 -8.94
CA SER A 114 -2.84 -14.83 -8.88
C SER A 114 -3.00 -15.71 -7.64
N GLU A 115 -2.81 -15.18 -6.43
CA GLU A 115 -2.58 -16.00 -5.23
C GLU A 115 -3.75 -16.93 -4.91
N CYS A 116 -4.99 -16.43 -4.96
CA CYS A 116 -6.18 -17.24 -4.66
C CYS A 116 -6.61 -18.14 -5.83
N LYS A 117 -6.11 -17.89 -7.04
CA LYS A 117 -6.45 -18.66 -8.25
C LYS A 117 -5.44 -19.77 -8.54
N ARG A 118 -4.19 -19.60 -8.13
CA ARG A 118 -3.04 -20.45 -8.44
C ARG A 118 -2.29 -20.78 -7.14
N PRO A 119 -2.63 -21.88 -6.43
CA PRO A 119 -2.01 -22.24 -5.17
C PRO A 119 -0.47 -22.41 -5.24
N GLU A 120 0.05 -22.76 -6.41
CA GLU A 120 1.48 -22.92 -6.70
C GLU A 120 2.22 -21.59 -6.94
N PHE A 121 1.48 -20.49 -7.15
CA PHE A 121 2.05 -19.19 -7.49
C PHE A 121 2.92 -18.65 -6.35
N THR A 122 2.40 -18.59 -5.14
CA THR A 122 3.09 -17.99 -3.99
C THR A 122 4.38 -18.76 -3.64
N PRO A 123 4.36 -20.10 -3.48
CA PRO A 123 5.57 -20.90 -3.22
C PRO A 123 6.68 -20.74 -4.26
N SER A 124 6.35 -20.55 -5.53
CA SER A 124 7.32 -20.45 -6.62
C SER A 124 7.81 -19.01 -6.81
N THR A 125 6.91 -18.04 -6.70
CA THR A 125 7.14 -16.64 -7.07
C THR A 125 7.70 -15.85 -5.90
N TYR A 126 7.03 -15.87 -4.74
CA TYR A 126 7.41 -15.04 -3.58
C TYR A 126 8.63 -15.61 -2.87
N ALA A 127 8.74 -16.94 -2.77
CA ALA A 127 9.93 -17.57 -2.22
C ALA A 127 11.18 -17.18 -3.03
N CYS A 128 11.12 -17.17 -4.37
CA CYS A 128 12.26 -16.74 -5.17
C CYS A 128 12.65 -15.29 -4.90
N ILE A 129 11.67 -14.38 -4.83
CA ILE A 129 11.90 -12.95 -4.54
C ILE A 129 12.63 -12.80 -3.20
N GLY A 130 12.12 -13.43 -2.15
CA GLY A 130 12.71 -13.37 -0.81
C GLY A 130 14.08 -14.04 -0.72
N ASP A 131 14.21 -15.30 -1.14
CA ASP A 131 15.40 -16.12 -0.95
C ASP A 131 16.61 -15.61 -1.74
N ASN A 132 16.37 -14.98 -2.90
CA ASN A 132 17.41 -14.52 -3.81
C ASN A 132 17.60 -13.00 -3.79
N THR A 133 17.13 -12.33 -2.73
CA THR A 133 17.24 -10.87 -2.55
C THR A 133 18.66 -10.35 -2.80
N GLU A 134 19.66 -10.97 -2.19
CA GLU A 134 21.06 -10.54 -2.37
C GLU A 134 21.54 -10.63 -3.83
N GLN A 135 21.00 -11.58 -4.61
CA GLN A 135 21.40 -11.80 -5.99
C GLN A 135 20.82 -10.74 -6.93
N TRP A 136 19.52 -10.44 -6.83
CA TRP A 136 18.91 -9.47 -7.73
C TRP A 136 19.19 -8.01 -7.31
N VAL A 137 19.53 -7.74 -6.05
CA VAL A 137 19.89 -6.38 -5.59
C VAL A 137 21.26 -5.93 -6.07
N LYS A 138 22.18 -6.87 -6.32
CA LYS A 138 23.60 -6.58 -6.56
C LYS A 138 23.84 -5.47 -7.59
N ASP A 139 23.07 -5.49 -8.68
CA ASP A 139 23.21 -4.53 -9.78
C ASP A 139 22.39 -3.25 -9.59
N CYS A 140 21.46 -3.24 -8.63
CA CYS A 140 20.48 -2.16 -8.44
C CYS A 140 20.63 -1.41 -7.11
N GLY A 141 21.60 -1.77 -6.27
CA GLY A 141 21.78 -1.20 -4.92
C GLY A 141 21.88 0.34 -4.90
N VAL A 142 22.52 0.95 -5.90
CA VAL A 142 22.61 2.42 -6.01
C VAL A 142 21.23 3.05 -6.24
N SER A 143 20.45 2.51 -7.18
CA SER A 143 19.10 3.03 -7.47
C SER A 143 18.12 2.78 -6.33
N ILE A 144 18.22 1.62 -5.66
CA ILE A 144 17.43 1.30 -4.46
C ILE A 144 17.76 2.29 -3.34
N GLY A 145 19.03 2.52 -3.03
CA GLY A 145 19.45 3.48 -2.02
C GLY A 145 19.01 4.91 -2.33
N ALA A 146 19.15 5.34 -3.60
CA ALA A 146 18.71 6.66 -4.03
C ALA A 146 17.19 6.84 -3.90
N TYR A 147 16.40 5.84 -4.31
CA TYR A 147 14.95 5.85 -4.11
C TYR A 147 14.59 5.88 -2.64
N ASN A 148 15.12 4.97 -1.82
CA ASN A 148 14.78 4.87 -0.41
C ASN A 148 15.08 6.17 0.36
N ASN A 149 16.24 6.78 0.10
CA ASN A 149 16.60 8.07 0.71
C ASN A 149 15.67 9.19 0.24
N THR A 150 15.36 9.25 -1.06
CA THR A 150 14.43 10.24 -1.63
C THR A 150 13.04 10.09 -1.04
N ARG A 151 12.52 8.86 -1.01
CA ARG A 151 11.22 8.49 -0.46
C ARG A 151 11.11 8.90 1.01
N THR A 152 12.08 8.49 1.84
CA THR A 152 12.09 8.80 3.28
C THR A 152 12.10 10.30 3.53
N ASN A 153 13.03 11.03 2.91
CA ASN A 153 13.15 12.48 3.10
C ASN A 153 11.90 13.23 2.65
N ILE A 154 11.30 12.83 1.52
CA ILE A 154 10.10 13.46 0.99
C ILE A 154 8.88 13.10 1.82
N ASN A 155 8.72 11.86 2.28
CA ASN A 155 7.60 11.46 3.12
C ASN A 155 7.60 12.22 4.45
N ILE A 156 8.77 12.38 5.07
CA ILE A 156 8.92 13.23 6.27
C ILE A 156 8.49 14.66 5.95
N ARG A 157 9.02 15.26 4.88
CA ARG A 157 8.70 16.64 4.51
C ARG A 157 7.21 16.82 4.18
N MET A 158 6.62 15.91 3.41
CA MET A 158 5.20 15.95 3.09
C MET A 158 4.34 15.83 4.34
N GLY A 159 4.68 14.92 5.25
CA GLY A 159 3.98 14.74 6.52
C GLY A 159 4.06 15.99 7.41
N THR A 160 5.24 16.57 7.59
CA THR A 160 5.42 17.81 8.36
C THR A 160 4.65 18.98 7.74
N THR A 161 4.81 19.22 6.43
CA THR A 161 4.11 20.32 5.74
C THR A 161 2.59 20.15 5.79
N TYR A 162 2.08 18.92 5.65
CA TYR A 162 0.64 18.67 5.76
C TYR A 162 0.13 18.91 7.19
N ALA A 163 0.84 18.41 8.21
CA ALA A 163 0.49 18.64 9.61
C ALA A 163 0.50 20.13 9.98
N ASP A 164 1.51 20.87 9.54
CA ASP A 164 1.62 22.31 9.77
C ASP A 164 0.43 23.07 9.19
N VAL A 165 0.01 22.72 7.97
CA VAL A 165 -1.12 23.38 7.30
C VAL A 165 -2.45 23.01 7.95
N MET A 166 -2.63 21.77 8.39
CA MET A 166 -3.81 21.38 9.16
C MET A 166 -3.92 22.18 10.46
N MET A 167 -2.82 22.36 11.20
CA MET A 167 -2.80 23.21 12.40
C MET A 167 -3.14 24.67 12.09
N MET A 168 -2.63 25.22 10.99
CA MET A 168 -2.96 26.59 10.56
C MET A 168 -4.45 26.73 10.23
N ILE A 169 -5.04 25.74 9.54
CA ILE A 169 -6.46 25.72 9.21
C ILE A 169 -7.30 25.63 10.49
N GLU A 170 -6.94 24.77 11.43
CA GLU A 170 -7.63 24.67 12.73
C GLU A 170 -7.59 26.01 13.50
N GLU A 171 -6.45 26.69 13.51
CA GLU A 171 -6.32 28.01 14.14
C GLU A 171 -7.14 29.09 13.44
N LEU A 172 -7.18 29.07 12.10
CA LEU A 172 -8.02 29.98 11.31
C LEU A 172 -9.49 29.76 11.60
N MET A 173 -9.94 28.51 11.58
CA MET A 173 -11.34 28.14 11.84
C MET A 173 -11.75 28.45 13.29
N GLY A 174 -10.83 28.32 14.24
CA GLY A 174 -11.05 28.68 15.65
C GLY A 174 -11.25 30.18 15.92
N LYS A 175 -10.97 31.06 14.94
CA LYS A 175 -11.17 32.51 15.05
C LYS A 175 -12.56 32.98 14.60
N ALA A 176 -13.37 32.10 14.00
CA ALA A 176 -14.69 32.45 13.50
C ALA A 176 -15.66 32.71 14.67
N ASN A 177 -16.24 33.92 14.75
CA ASN A 177 -17.25 34.27 15.76
C ASN A 177 -18.67 34.36 15.18
N THR A 178 -18.77 34.39 13.84
CA THR A 178 -20.04 34.46 13.11
C THR A 178 -20.06 33.48 11.95
N GLU A 179 -21.26 33.11 11.49
CA GLU A 179 -21.45 32.23 10.33
C GLU A 179 -20.86 32.82 9.03
N SER A 180 -20.96 34.14 8.85
CA SER A 180 -20.38 34.82 7.68
C SER A 180 -18.84 34.80 7.70
N GLU A 181 -18.21 34.89 8.87
CA GLU A 181 -16.76 34.76 9.01
C GLU A 181 -16.31 33.32 8.78
N LEU A 182 -17.09 32.34 9.26
CA LEU A 182 -16.82 30.93 9.05
C LEU A 182 -16.76 30.58 7.55
N VAL A 183 -17.75 31.02 6.76
CA VAL A 183 -17.77 30.77 5.30
C VAL A 183 -16.56 31.40 4.62
N LYS A 184 -16.16 32.61 5.02
CA LYS A 184 -14.97 33.28 4.49
C LYS A 184 -13.69 32.51 4.82
N LEU A 185 -13.54 32.08 6.08
CA LEU A 185 -12.38 31.32 6.55
C LEU A 185 -12.31 29.92 5.93
N MET A 186 -13.45 29.29 5.62
CA MET A 186 -13.48 28.05 4.84
C MET A 186 -12.90 28.24 3.44
N GLY A 187 -13.23 29.34 2.77
CA GLY A 187 -12.62 29.69 1.48
C GLY A 187 -11.11 29.89 1.58
N GLU A 188 -10.65 30.68 2.56
CA GLU A 188 -9.21 30.90 2.79
C GLU A 188 -8.46 29.61 3.16
N SER A 189 -9.09 28.72 3.94
CA SER A 189 -8.54 27.41 4.32
C SER A 189 -8.45 26.48 3.11
N SER A 190 -9.46 26.50 2.23
CA SER A 190 -9.45 25.73 0.98
C SER A 190 -8.33 26.19 0.05
N ASP A 191 -8.14 27.50 -0.10
CA ASP A 191 -7.07 28.06 -0.93
C ASP A 191 -5.67 27.73 -0.37
N LEU A 192 -5.52 27.79 0.96
CA LEU A 192 -4.29 27.38 1.65
C LEU A 192 -4.00 25.90 1.39
N MET A 193 -4.98 25.02 1.61
CA MET A 193 -4.83 23.58 1.36
C MET A 193 -4.49 23.30 -0.10
N ALA A 194 -5.22 23.88 -1.06
CA ALA A 194 -4.98 23.68 -2.48
C ALA A 194 -3.54 24.10 -2.88
N THR A 195 -3.06 25.24 -2.38
CA THR A 195 -1.69 25.72 -2.60
C THR A 195 -0.67 24.73 -2.04
N THR A 196 -0.89 24.26 -0.81
CA THR A 196 -0.03 23.26 -0.17
C THR A 196 -0.01 21.96 -0.97
N LEU A 197 -1.15 21.42 -1.38
CA LEU A 197 -1.23 20.18 -2.16
C LEU A 197 -0.49 20.30 -3.50
N GLN A 198 -0.51 21.47 -4.15
CA GLN A 198 0.28 21.72 -5.35
C GLN A 198 1.79 21.67 -5.07
N GLU A 199 2.25 22.18 -3.94
CA GLU A 199 3.66 22.05 -3.52
C GLU A 199 4.03 20.61 -3.19
N LEU A 200 3.18 19.90 -2.45
CA LEU A 200 3.36 18.49 -2.13
C LEU A 200 3.43 17.64 -3.40
N SER A 201 2.60 17.94 -4.41
CA SER A 201 2.64 17.29 -5.74
C SER A 201 4.02 17.46 -6.41
N LYS A 202 4.62 18.66 -6.32
CA LYS A 202 5.97 18.89 -6.85
C LYS A 202 7.03 18.06 -6.11
N LEU A 203 6.93 17.94 -4.79
CA LEU A 203 7.82 17.07 -4.00
C LEU A 203 7.66 15.60 -4.41
N GLU A 204 6.43 15.12 -4.56
CA GLU A 204 6.13 13.77 -4.99
C GLU A 204 6.76 13.42 -6.35
N SER A 205 6.88 14.39 -7.26
CA SER A 205 7.53 14.19 -8.56
C SER A 205 8.97 13.66 -8.44
N PHE A 206 9.69 13.99 -7.37
CA PHE A 206 11.03 13.47 -7.11
C PHE A 206 11.00 11.99 -6.69
N LYS A 207 10.02 11.58 -5.87
CA LYS A 207 9.80 10.17 -5.50
C LYS A 207 9.50 9.33 -6.75
N CYS A 208 8.59 9.79 -7.60
CA CYS A 208 8.21 9.06 -8.81
C CYS A 208 9.38 8.91 -9.80
N ARG A 209 10.26 9.92 -9.92
CA ARG A 209 11.47 9.85 -10.75
C ARG A 209 12.46 8.81 -10.24
N SER A 210 12.76 8.81 -8.94
CA SER A 210 13.71 7.84 -8.36
C SER A 210 13.12 6.44 -8.32
N TYR A 211 11.81 6.30 -8.08
CA TYR A 211 11.08 5.04 -8.19
C TYR A 211 11.22 4.44 -9.59
N TYR A 212 10.95 5.21 -10.65
CA TYR A 212 11.04 4.71 -12.03
C TYR A 212 12.44 4.21 -12.38
N GLN A 213 13.49 4.88 -11.90
CA GLN A 213 14.87 4.44 -12.09
C GLN A 213 15.17 3.13 -11.35
N MET A 214 14.74 3.03 -10.09
CA MET A 214 14.88 1.83 -9.29
C MET A 214 14.12 0.66 -9.89
N GLU A 215 12.83 0.83 -10.16
CA GLU A 215 11.94 -0.19 -10.71
C GLU A 215 12.50 -0.79 -12.01
N ARG A 216 12.94 0.04 -12.95
CA ARG A 216 13.50 -0.46 -14.22
C ARG A 216 14.73 -1.35 -14.02
N CYS A 217 15.59 -1.01 -13.07
CA CYS A 217 16.72 -1.85 -12.73
C CYS A 217 16.24 -3.16 -12.07
N LEU A 218 15.39 -3.00 -11.05
CA LEU A 218 14.85 -4.07 -10.22
C LEU A 218 14.17 -5.15 -11.06
N LEU A 219 13.19 -4.76 -11.89
CA LEU A 219 12.41 -5.70 -12.71
C LEU A 219 13.30 -6.46 -13.69
N LYS A 220 14.31 -5.82 -14.29
CA LYS A 220 15.29 -6.50 -15.15
C LYS A 220 16.09 -7.54 -14.37
N SER A 221 16.54 -7.18 -13.17
CA SER A 221 17.36 -8.06 -12.32
C SER A 221 16.54 -9.25 -11.80
N VAL A 222 15.33 -8.98 -11.31
CA VAL A 222 14.39 -10.00 -10.83
C VAL A 222 14.00 -10.96 -11.96
N ASN A 223 13.76 -10.46 -13.18
CA ASN A 223 13.48 -11.34 -14.32
C ASN A 223 14.61 -12.36 -14.57
N LYS A 224 15.87 -11.92 -14.45
CA LYS A 224 17.04 -12.75 -14.69
C LYS A 224 17.19 -13.84 -13.62
N VAL A 225 16.78 -13.56 -12.39
CA VAL A 225 16.98 -14.46 -11.24
C VAL A 225 15.76 -15.35 -10.99
N CYS A 226 14.56 -14.79 -11.05
CA CYS A 226 13.31 -15.42 -10.66
C CYS A 226 12.29 -15.59 -11.79
N GLY A 227 12.54 -15.00 -12.96
CA GLY A 227 11.65 -15.14 -14.12
C GLY A 227 10.44 -14.19 -14.10
N PHE A 228 9.55 -14.43 -15.05
CA PHE A 228 8.49 -13.50 -15.44
C PHE A 228 7.41 -13.31 -14.38
N ASP A 229 6.92 -14.39 -13.75
CA ASP A 229 5.87 -14.28 -12.73
C ASP A 229 6.31 -13.40 -11.54
N SER A 230 7.60 -13.47 -11.15
CA SER A 230 8.15 -12.61 -10.09
C SER A 230 8.25 -11.15 -10.50
N VAL A 231 8.53 -10.87 -11.77
CA VAL A 231 8.49 -9.50 -12.31
C VAL A 231 7.07 -8.97 -12.26
N HIS A 232 6.10 -9.75 -12.74
CA HIS A 232 4.70 -9.35 -12.75
C HIS A 232 4.18 -9.10 -11.34
N ALA A 233 4.49 -9.98 -10.38
CA ALA A 233 4.16 -9.79 -8.97
C ALA A 233 4.72 -8.49 -8.42
N LEU A 234 6.04 -8.29 -8.59
CA LEU A 234 6.74 -7.16 -8.00
C LEU A 234 6.32 -5.83 -8.62
N GLU A 235 6.15 -5.79 -9.95
CA GLU A 235 5.63 -4.63 -10.66
C GLU A 235 4.21 -4.29 -10.20
N THR A 236 3.34 -5.28 -10.07
CA THR A 236 1.95 -5.07 -9.63
C THR A 236 1.89 -4.52 -8.21
N ILE A 237 2.60 -5.15 -7.26
CA ILE A 237 2.67 -4.71 -5.86
C ILE A 237 3.22 -3.28 -5.76
N LEU A 238 4.30 -2.98 -6.48
CA LEU A 238 4.96 -1.69 -6.37
C LEU A 238 4.21 -0.55 -7.09
N ARG A 239 3.57 -0.80 -8.24
CA ARG A 239 2.88 0.23 -9.02
C ARG A 239 1.47 0.53 -8.56
N VAL A 240 0.67 -0.52 -8.40
CA VAL A 240 -0.78 -0.35 -8.18
C VAL A 240 -0.99 0.19 -6.77
N GLY A 241 -1.66 1.34 -6.67
CA GLY A 241 -1.84 2.04 -5.41
C GLY A 241 -0.62 2.80 -4.88
N TYR A 242 0.46 2.96 -5.68
CA TYR A 242 1.69 3.62 -5.23
C TYR A 242 1.43 4.99 -4.59
N LEU A 243 0.72 5.88 -5.28
CA LEU A 243 0.46 7.25 -4.80
C LEU A 243 -0.37 7.25 -3.52
N ARG A 244 -1.36 6.36 -3.42
CA ARG A 244 -2.17 6.20 -2.21
C ARG A 244 -1.29 5.76 -1.04
N ARG A 245 -0.47 4.72 -1.21
CA ARG A 245 0.45 4.25 -0.16
C ARG A 245 1.46 5.31 0.28
N GLU A 246 2.01 6.05 -0.68
CA GLU A 246 3.04 7.05 -0.42
C GLU A 246 2.49 8.37 0.17
N ARG A 247 1.19 8.62 0.07
CA ARG A 247 0.51 9.76 0.71
C ARG A 247 -0.10 9.37 2.06
N GLY A 248 -0.50 8.11 2.24
CA GLY A 248 -1.45 7.72 3.29
C GLY A 248 -2.88 8.11 2.91
N ASP A 249 -3.87 7.49 3.57
CA ASP A 249 -5.27 7.61 3.18
C ASP A 249 -5.80 9.05 3.30
N ASP A 250 -5.51 9.76 4.40
CA ASP A 250 -6.02 11.11 4.64
C ASP A 250 -5.52 12.11 3.60
N LEU A 251 -4.20 12.18 3.40
CA LEU A 251 -3.60 13.08 2.41
C LEU A 251 -4.02 12.67 0.98
N HIS A 252 -4.12 11.37 0.70
CA HIS A 252 -4.61 10.91 -0.60
C HIS A 252 -6.03 11.41 -0.88
N MET A 253 -6.93 11.33 0.09
CA MET A 253 -8.28 11.87 -0.03
C MET A 253 -8.29 13.37 -0.28
N GLN A 254 -7.45 14.14 0.43
CA GLN A 254 -7.33 15.59 0.19
C GLN A 254 -6.90 15.92 -1.25
N PHE A 255 -5.97 15.14 -1.82
CA PHE A 255 -5.60 15.28 -3.23
C PHE A 255 -6.77 15.00 -4.20
N LEU A 256 -7.63 14.02 -3.87
CA LEU A 256 -8.80 13.69 -4.69
C LEU A 256 -9.89 14.76 -4.59
N GLU A 257 -10.22 15.18 -3.38
CA GLU A 257 -11.24 16.21 -3.10
C GLU A 257 -10.87 17.57 -3.70
N SER A 258 -9.59 17.92 -3.68
CA SER A 258 -9.07 19.16 -4.28
C SER A 258 -8.76 19.02 -5.78
N GLU A 259 -9.08 17.88 -6.39
CA GLU A 259 -8.85 17.58 -7.81
C GLU A 259 -7.41 17.85 -8.27
N ILE A 260 -6.41 17.66 -7.40
CA ILE A 260 -5.01 17.91 -7.71
C ILE A 260 -4.43 16.69 -8.45
N PRO A 261 -4.13 16.80 -9.76
CA PRO A 261 -3.67 15.66 -10.52
C PRO A 261 -2.24 15.27 -10.13
N PRO A 262 -1.87 13.98 -10.29
CA PRO A 262 -0.48 13.57 -10.21
C PRO A 262 0.39 14.33 -11.21
N THR A 263 1.63 14.65 -10.83
CA THR A 263 2.57 15.27 -11.77
C THR A 263 2.87 14.36 -12.96
N LYS A 264 3.33 14.93 -14.09
CA LYS A 264 3.76 14.16 -15.27
C LYS A 264 4.80 13.08 -14.95
N ALA A 265 5.65 13.32 -13.95
CA ALA A 265 6.63 12.33 -13.51
C ALA A 265 5.95 11.08 -12.94
N CYS A 266 4.89 11.25 -12.15
CA CYS A 266 4.12 10.15 -11.58
C CYS A 266 3.15 9.53 -12.59
N ALA A 267 2.51 10.33 -13.43
CA ALA A 267 1.62 9.83 -14.48
C ALA A 267 2.35 8.89 -15.46
N LYS A 268 3.60 9.21 -15.83
CA LYS A 268 4.44 8.33 -16.66
C LYS A 268 4.79 6.99 -16.00
N THR A 269 4.81 6.96 -14.67
CA THR A 269 5.20 5.77 -13.90
C THR A 269 4.01 4.81 -13.73
N PHE A 270 2.78 5.32 -13.71
CA PHE A 270 1.60 4.54 -13.31
C PHE A 270 0.48 4.46 -14.36
N ASN A 271 0.56 5.20 -15.48
CA ASN A 271 -0.41 5.14 -16.59
C ASN A 271 0.18 4.52 -17.88
N SER A 272 1.22 3.68 -17.78
CA SER A 272 1.83 2.99 -18.92
C SER A 272 1.41 1.53 -19.00
#